data_AF-A0A437AIW8-F1
#
_entry.id   AF-A0A437AIW8-F1
#
_cell.length_a   1.000
_cell.length_b   1.000
_cell.length_c   1.000
_cell.angle_alpha   90.00
_cell.angle_beta   90.00
_cell.angle_gamma   90.00
#
_symmetry.space_group_name_H-M   'P 1'
#
loop_
_entity.id
_entity.type
_entity.pdbx_description
1 polymer ?
#
loop_
_entity_poly.entity_id
_entity_poly.type
_entity_poly.pdbx_seq_one_letter_code
_entity_poly.pdbx_strand_id
1 'polypeptide(L)'
;MTNCTPKTKTLRVINYKKLFQEEKDALKRHCLRMYNSDCTLDFLASSFKRMFVSSAKKKKISSFVYEVIDYLKKNALNTLGIFRLPSNYNLTKKLTNHIINNERVPLEEYDHFTIVNSLKNYIREELDGLIPESVAISLEKNFKKETSFKNLEYFPFTLDEDRKDLLVALFSLFKEVDSHSNVNLMNIDNILLIVPPTIFPRVVQKNIKEFMPFVKFMKTVYELDYENVPVSFLKKEVNNKKYKINVKKNNKKYKIILKY
;
A
#
# COMPACT_ATOMS: atom_id res chain seq x y z
N MET A 1 8.32 -47.04 11.34
CA MET A 1 7.46 -45.90 10.96
C MET A 1 7.87 -44.69 11.80
N THR A 2 8.77 -43.86 11.27
CA THR A 2 9.23 -42.64 11.96
C THR A 2 8.38 -41.46 11.50
N ASN A 3 7.46 -41.02 12.36
CA ASN A 3 6.64 -39.83 12.13
C ASN A 3 7.53 -38.58 12.16
N CYS A 4 7.90 -38.08 10.98
CA CYS A 4 8.44 -36.74 10.81
C CYS A 4 7.30 -35.72 10.90
N THR A 5 7.07 -35.16 12.07
CA THR A 5 6.32 -33.91 12.20
C THR A 5 7.12 -32.77 11.54
N PRO A 6 6.52 -32.01 10.60
CA PRO A 6 7.21 -30.88 9.99
C PRO A 6 7.45 -29.81 11.06
N LYS A 7 8.72 -29.57 11.39
CA LYS A 7 9.13 -28.48 12.30
C LYS A 7 8.71 -27.15 11.67
N THR A 8 7.64 -26.54 12.19
CA THR A 8 7.19 -25.20 11.83
C THR A 8 8.31 -24.21 12.18
N LYS A 9 9.05 -23.77 11.16
CA LYS A 9 10.18 -22.86 11.33
C LYS A 9 9.62 -21.48 11.66
N THR A 10 9.54 -21.12 12.93
CA THR A 10 9.06 -19.80 13.38
C THR A 10 9.92 -18.72 12.72
N LEU A 11 9.34 -17.98 11.77
CA LEU A 11 10.02 -16.88 11.12
C LEU A 11 10.27 -15.79 12.15
N ARG A 12 11.55 -15.42 12.35
CA ARG A 12 11.88 -14.27 13.18
C ARG A 12 11.45 -13.00 12.46
N VAL A 13 10.65 -12.17 13.12
CA VAL A 13 10.16 -10.90 12.59
C VAL A 13 10.58 -9.72 13.46
N ILE A 14 10.63 -8.53 12.86
CA ILE A 14 10.90 -7.25 13.52
C ILE A 14 9.80 -6.28 13.14
N ASN A 15 9.25 -5.55 14.12
CA ASN A 15 8.27 -4.50 13.82
C ASN A 15 8.93 -3.36 13.02
N TYR A 16 8.36 -3.02 11.86
CA TYR A 16 8.84 -2.02 10.92
C TYR A 16 9.04 -0.65 11.57
N LYS A 17 8.16 -0.25 12.50
CA LYS A 17 8.27 1.05 13.20
C LYS A 17 9.50 1.14 14.11
N LYS A 18 10.09 0.00 14.48
CA LYS A 18 11.33 -0.06 15.28
C LYS A 18 12.60 0.08 14.44
N LEU A 19 12.48 0.08 13.11
CA LEU A 19 13.62 0.26 12.21
C LEU A 19 14.02 1.73 12.11
N PHE A 20 15.33 1.99 12.01
CA PHE A 20 15.87 3.31 11.70
C PHE A 20 15.59 3.68 10.23
N GLN A 21 15.65 4.96 9.89
CA GLN A 21 15.31 5.42 8.54
C GLN A 21 16.22 4.79 7.48
N GLU A 22 17.51 4.65 7.78
CA GLU A 22 18.49 4.04 6.86
C GLU A 22 18.15 2.57 6.58
N GLU A 23 17.63 1.86 7.59
CA GLU A 23 17.22 0.46 7.49
C GLU A 23 15.93 0.32 6.66
N LYS A 24 14.97 1.24 6.86
CA LYS A 24 13.75 1.30 6.06
C LYS A 24 14.08 1.57 4.59
N ASP A 25 14.99 2.51 4.31
CA ASP A 25 15.40 2.84 2.96
C ASP A 25 16.14 1.66 2.29
N ALA A 26 17.01 0.97 3.03
CA ALA A 26 17.67 -0.25 2.58
C ALA A 26 16.68 -1.38 2.29
N LEU A 27 15.75 -1.62 3.21
CA LEU A 27 14.68 -2.60 3.04
C LEU A 27 13.84 -2.28 1.80
N LYS A 28 13.44 -1.02 1.61
CA LYS A 28 12.66 -0.60 0.45
C LYS A 28 13.39 -0.86 -0.86
N ARG A 29 14.69 -0.52 -0.94
CA ARG A 29 15.52 -0.83 -2.12
C ARG A 29 15.61 -2.33 -2.37
N HIS A 30 15.78 -3.13 -1.32
CA HIS A 30 15.80 -4.59 -1.43
C HIS A 30 14.49 -5.13 -2.00
N CYS A 31 13.37 -4.76 -1.38
CA CYS A 31 12.05 -5.22 -1.73
C CYS A 31 11.68 -4.81 -3.16
N LEU A 32 12.02 -3.59 -3.58
CA LEU A 32 11.86 -3.16 -4.97
C LEU A 32 12.66 -4.01 -5.95
N ARG A 33 13.90 -4.40 -5.61
CA ARG A 33 14.70 -5.30 -6.47
C ARG A 33 14.11 -6.71 -6.52
N MET A 34 13.71 -7.27 -5.39
CA MET A 34 13.11 -8.60 -5.32
C MET A 34 11.75 -8.66 -6.04
N TYR A 35 10.96 -7.59 -5.94
CA TYR A 35 9.68 -7.49 -6.62
C TYR A 35 9.83 -7.36 -8.14
N ASN A 36 10.90 -6.69 -8.61
CA ASN A 36 11.14 -6.42 -10.04
C ASN A 36 12.11 -7.41 -10.72
N SER A 37 12.66 -8.40 -10.00
CA SER A 37 13.79 -9.23 -10.48
C SER A 37 13.51 -10.09 -11.72
N ASP A 38 12.25 -10.26 -12.12
CA ASP A 38 11.87 -11.03 -13.32
C ASP A 38 11.91 -10.19 -14.62
N CYS A 39 12.38 -8.94 -14.58
CA CYS A 39 12.57 -8.04 -15.74
C CYS A 39 14.06 -7.67 -15.94
N THR A 40 14.94 -8.65 -16.18
CA THR A 40 16.40 -8.49 -16.01
C THR A 40 17.12 -7.56 -17.01
N LEU A 41 16.67 -7.41 -18.26
CA LEU A 41 17.35 -6.54 -19.25
C LEU A 41 16.63 -5.21 -19.51
N ASP A 42 15.30 -5.22 -19.60
CA ASP A 42 14.49 -4.00 -19.69
C ASP A 42 14.71 -3.08 -18.49
N PHE A 43 15.00 -3.62 -17.31
CA PHE A 43 15.23 -2.84 -16.10
C PHE A 43 16.49 -1.99 -16.17
N LEU A 44 17.60 -2.45 -16.74
CA LEU A 44 18.82 -1.63 -16.84
C LEU A 44 18.61 -0.45 -17.80
N ALA A 45 18.05 -0.70 -18.98
CA ALA A 45 17.74 0.35 -19.96
C ALA A 45 16.68 1.34 -19.42
N SER A 46 15.64 0.84 -18.75
CA SER A 46 14.59 1.70 -18.17
C SER A 46 14.96 2.33 -16.83
N SER A 47 15.95 1.83 -16.09
CA SER A 47 16.47 2.46 -14.87
C SER A 47 17.42 3.59 -15.20
N PHE A 48 18.25 3.43 -16.24
CA PHE A 48 19.01 4.54 -16.80
C PHE A 48 18.08 5.61 -17.34
N LYS A 49 17.01 5.24 -18.08
CA LYS A 49 16.01 6.21 -18.54
C LYS A 49 15.24 6.86 -17.37
N ARG A 50 14.95 6.14 -16.29
CA ARG A 50 14.25 6.64 -15.08
C ARG A 50 15.11 7.44 -14.11
N MET A 51 16.44 7.28 -14.11
CA MET A 51 17.36 8.23 -13.47
C MET A 51 17.25 9.64 -14.09
N PHE A 52 16.76 9.74 -15.33
CA PHE A 52 16.46 10.99 -16.04
C PHE A 52 14.96 11.32 -16.14
N VAL A 53 14.06 10.47 -15.63
CA VAL A 53 12.63 10.82 -15.52
C VAL A 53 12.49 11.70 -14.27
N SER A 54 12.28 12.98 -14.54
CA SER A 54 11.95 14.07 -13.62
C SER A 54 11.42 13.58 -12.27
N SER A 55 12.15 13.92 -11.19
CA SER A 55 11.68 13.90 -9.82
C SER A 55 10.46 14.81 -9.69
N ALA A 56 9.29 14.35 -10.13
CA ALA A 56 8.03 14.96 -9.75
C ALA A 56 7.99 14.94 -8.22
N LYS A 57 8.00 16.14 -7.62
CA LYS A 57 8.08 16.31 -6.17
C LYS A 57 6.92 15.53 -5.55
N LYS A 58 7.23 14.44 -4.85
CA LYS A 58 6.25 13.57 -4.21
C LYS A 58 5.36 14.42 -3.30
N LYS A 59 4.04 14.42 -3.54
CA LYS A 59 3.11 15.25 -2.78
C LYS A 59 3.06 14.79 -1.32
N LYS A 60 2.94 15.70 -0.37
CA LYS A 60 2.77 15.33 1.04
C LYS A 60 1.33 14.85 1.25
N ILE A 61 1.12 13.78 2.04
CA ILE A 61 -0.23 13.39 2.45
C ILE A 61 -0.79 14.43 3.43
N SER A 62 -2.02 14.85 3.17
CA SER A 62 -2.82 15.70 4.04
C SER A 62 -3.11 14.99 5.34
N SER A 63 -2.85 15.62 6.49
CA SER A 63 -3.25 15.04 7.78
C SER A 63 -4.77 14.95 7.93
N PHE A 64 -5.51 15.85 7.29
CA PHE A 64 -6.97 15.87 7.33
C PHE A 64 -7.60 14.60 6.73
N VAL A 65 -6.90 13.90 5.82
CA VAL A 65 -7.40 12.63 5.25
C VAL A 65 -7.64 11.55 6.32
N TYR A 66 -6.86 11.54 7.40
CA TYR A 66 -7.02 10.59 8.49
C TYR A 66 -8.26 10.90 9.33
N GLU A 67 -8.54 12.19 9.54
CA GLU A 67 -9.78 12.64 10.21
C GLU A 67 -11.02 12.27 9.37
N VAL A 68 -10.93 12.40 8.03
CA VAL A 68 -11.96 11.92 7.10
C VAL A 68 -12.20 10.42 7.24
N ILE A 69 -11.13 9.62 7.30
CA ILE A 69 -11.23 8.16 7.48
C ILE A 69 -11.88 7.82 8.82
N ASP A 70 -11.47 8.48 9.90
CA ASP A 70 -12.01 8.23 11.24
C ASP A 70 -13.48 8.66 11.35
N TYR A 71 -13.88 9.75 10.68
CA TYR A 71 -15.27 10.16 10.59
C TYR A 71 -16.12 9.08 9.91
N LEU A 72 -15.65 8.52 8.78
CA LEU A 72 -16.36 7.46 8.07
C LEU A 72 -16.53 6.20 8.93
N LYS A 73 -15.50 5.81 9.69
CA LYS A 73 -15.57 4.68 10.63
C LYS A 73 -16.61 4.89 11.73
N LYS A 74 -16.84 6.13 12.16
CA LYS A 74 -17.79 6.43 13.24
C LYS A 74 -19.22 6.61 12.75
N ASN A 75 -19.40 7.23 11.59
CA ASN A 75 -20.71 7.76 11.18
C ASN A 75 -21.30 7.05 9.95
N ALA A 76 -20.47 6.43 9.11
CA ALA A 76 -20.91 6.00 7.77
C ALA A 76 -21.13 4.48 7.62
N LEU A 77 -20.84 3.66 8.65
CA LEU A 77 -20.82 2.19 8.52
C LEU A 77 -22.15 1.56 8.10
N ASN A 78 -23.29 2.19 8.39
CA ASN A 78 -24.62 1.69 7.99
C ASN A 78 -25.13 2.27 6.67
N THR A 79 -24.31 3.03 5.94
CA THR A 79 -24.72 3.69 4.69
C THR A 79 -24.81 2.67 3.56
N LEU A 80 -26.03 2.43 3.06
CA LEU A 80 -26.27 1.51 1.95
C LEU A 80 -25.41 1.84 0.72
N GLY A 81 -24.63 0.87 0.24
CA GLY A 81 -23.81 1.03 -0.96
C GLY A 81 -22.65 2.02 -0.80
N ILE A 82 -22.16 2.25 0.42
CA ILE A 82 -20.94 3.03 0.68
C ILE A 82 -19.78 2.54 -0.21
N PHE A 83 -18.91 3.45 -0.67
CA PHE A 83 -17.89 3.22 -1.72
C PHE A 83 -18.41 2.95 -3.14
N ARG A 84 -19.60 2.36 -3.31
CA ARG A 84 -20.19 2.04 -4.62
C ARG A 84 -20.94 3.21 -5.25
N LEU A 85 -21.79 3.88 -4.47
CA LEU A 85 -22.70 4.88 -5.02
C LEU A 85 -22.01 6.23 -5.29
N PRO A 86 -22.46 6.95 -6.35
CA PRO A 86 -21.96 8.28 -6.67
C PRO A 86 -22.49 9.33 -5.68
N SER A 87 -21.92 10.52 -5.73
CA SER A 87 -22.31 11.69 -4.92
C SER A 87 -22.43 12.94 -5.80
N ASN A 88 -22.83 14.06 -5.18
CA ASN A 88 -22.84 15.35 -5.85
C ASN A 88 -21.41 15.76 -6.27
N TYR A 89 -21.19 15.92 -7.57
CA TYR A 89 -19.86 16.22 -8.13
C TYR A 89 -19.25 17.52 -7.57
N ASN A 90 -20.04 18.58 -7.45
CA ASN A 90 -19.55 19.88 -7.01
C ASN A 90 -19.13 19.87 -5.54
N LEU A 91 -19.94 19.26 -4.68
CA LEU A 91 -19.60 19.09 -3.25
C LEU A 91 -18.39 18.17 -3.08
N THR A 92 -18.33 17.09 -3.86
CA THR A 92 -17.19 16.16 -3.86
C THR A 92 -15.89 16.88 -4.22
N LYS A 93 -15.92 17.71 -5.27
CA LYS A 93 -14.77 18.52 -5.69
C LYS A 93 -14.38 19.54 -4.62
N LYS A 94 -15.35 20.23 -4.02
CA LYS A 94 -15.13 21.20 -2.93
C LYS A 94 -14.42 20.54 -1.74
N LEU A 95 -14.97 19.45 -1.21
CA LEU A 95 -14.37 18.74 -0.08
C LEU A 95 -13.01 18.12 -0.44
N THR A 96 -12.82 17.64 -1.68
CA THR A 96 -11.50 17.18 -2.14
C THR A 96 -10.46 18.30 -2.06
N ASN A 97 -10.80 19.52 -2.45
CA ASN A 97 -9.89 20.67 -2.37
C ASN A 97 -9.52 21.01 -0.92
N HIS A 98 -10.47 20.93 0.03
CA HIS A 98 -10.16 21.09 1.45
C HIS A 98 -9.16 20.03 1.93
N ILE A 99 -9.33 18.76 1.51
CA ILE A 99 -8.35 17.70 1.80
C ILE A 99 -6.98 18.03 1.19
N ILE A 100 -6.90 18.43 -0.09
CA ILE A 100 -5.64 18.79 -0.76
C ILE A 100 -4.90 19.89 -0.01
N ASN A 101 -5.62 20.94 0.39
CA ASN A 101 -5.07 22.09 1.10
C ASN A 101 -4.82 21.82 2.60
N ASN A 102 -5.17 20.63 3.10
CA ASN A 102 -5.13 20.28 4.51
C ASN A 102 -5.93 21.27 5.39
N GLU A 103 -7.03 21.78 4.84
CA GLU A 103 -7.97 22.69 5.47
C GLU A 103 -9.09 21.87 6.13
N ARG A 104 -9.19 21.95 7.46
CA ARG A 104 -10.22 21.24 8.21
C ARG A 104 -11.56 21.93 8.05
N VAL A 105 -12.59 21.14 7.75
CA VAL A 105 -13.98 21.59 7.66
C VAL A 105 -14.89 20.62 8.42
N PRO A 106 -16.06 21.09 8.92
CA PRO A 106 -17.07 20.20 9.50
C PRO A 106 -17.51 19.15 8.48
N LEU A 107 -17.31 17.87 8.80
CA LEU A 107 -17.61 16.75 7.87
C LEU A 107 -19.10 16.39 7.89
N GLU A 108 -19.77 16.68 9.00
CA GLU A 108 -21.21 16.54 9.21
C GLU A 108 -22.08 17.39 8.27
N GLU A 109 -21.50 18.43 7.64
CA GLU A 109 -22.18 19.22 6.62
C GLU A 109 -22.26 18.50 5.25
N TYR A 110 -21.58 17.37 5.09
CA TYR A 110 -21.54 16.60 3.85
C TYR A 110 -22.18 15.23 4.02
N ASP A 111 -22.89 14.76 2.99
CA ASP A 111 -23.39 13.38 2.98
C ASP A 111 -22.22 12.37 2.89
N HIS A 112 -22.46 11.15 3.38
CA HIS A 112 -21.43 10.12 3.44
C HIS A 112 -20.87 9.74 2.06
N PHE A 113 -21.67 9.78 0.99
CA PHE A 113 -21.17 9.49 -0.36
C PHE A 113 -20.23 10.58 -0.83
N THR A 114 -20.53 11.86 -0.56
CA THR A 114 -19.63 12.97 -0.85
C THR A 114 -18.29 12.80 -0.15
N ILE A 115 -18.28 12.48 1.16
CA ILE A 115 -17.04 12.28 1.93
C ILE A 115 -16.21 11.11 1.35
N VAL A 116 -16.84 9.97 1.07
CA VAL A 116 -16.15 8.80 0.50
C VAL A 116 -15.62 9.07 -0.90
N ASN A 117 -16.40 9.73 -1.76
CA ASN A 117 -15.95 10.05 -3.11
C ASN A 117 -14.85 11.13 -3.11
N SER A 118 -14.86 12.07 -2.15
CA SER A 118 -13.76 13.02 -1.96
C SER A 118 -12.47 12.33 -1.52
N LEU A 119 -12.56 11.36 -0.59
CA LEU A 119 -11.43 10.51 -0.22
C LEU A 119 -10.86 9.75 -1.42
N LYS A 120 -11.73 9.09 -2.21
CA LYS A 120 -11.32 8.37 -3.44
C LYS A 120 -10.67 9.31 -4.46
N ASN A 121 -11.23 10.50 -4.66
CA ASN A 121 -10.72 11.49 -5.61
C ASN A 121 -9.39 12.08 -5.16
N TYR A 122 -9.21 12.37 -3.87
CA TYR A 122 -7.94 12.82 -3.32
C TYR A 122 -6.84 11.80 -3.62
N ILE A 123 -7.07 10.52 -3.33
CA ILE A 123 -6.06 9.49 -3.58
C ILE A 123 -5.81 9.32 -5.10
N ARG A 124 -6.87 9.23 -5.91
CA ARG A 124 -6.72 8.95 -7.34
C ARG A 124 -6.11 10.12 -8.12
N GLU A 125 -6.62 11.32 -7.91
CA GLU A 125 -6.29 12.47 -8.76
C GLU A 125 -5.09 13.24 -8.23
N GLU A 126 -5.04 13.47 -6.91
CA GLU A 126 -3.97 14.28 -6.28
C GLU A 126 -2.71 13.45 -6.02
N LEU A 127 -2.86 12.24 -5.49
CA LEU A 127 -1.72 11.38 -5.15
C LEU A 127 -1.27 10.47 -6.31
N ASP A 128 -2.08 10.35 -7.37
CA ASP A 128 -1.91 9.36 -8.45
C ASP A 128 -1.83 7.92 -7.92
N GLY A 129 -2.74 7.59 -7.00
CA GLY A 129 -2.76 6.31 -6.30
C GLY A 129 -1.76 6.22 -5.14
N LEU A 130 -1.71 5.05 -4.52
CA LEU A 130 -0.82 4.75 -3.39
C LEU A 130 0.31 3.80 -3.76
N ILE A 131 0.16 3.06 -4.86
CA ILE A 131 1.14 2.07 -5.31
C ILE A 131 2.21 2.76 -6.16
N PRO A 132 3.51 2.54 -5.89
CA PRO A 132 4.59 3.10 -6.70
C PRO A 132 4.46 2.67 -8.16
N GLU A 133 4.63 3.60 -9.09
CA GLU A 133 4.52 3.31 -10.54
C GLU A 133 5.37 2.13 -10.99
N SER A 134 6.61 2.02 -10.49
CA SER A 134 7.50 0.91 -10.85
C SER A 134 6.92 -0.46 -10.46
N VAL A 135 6.28 -0.55 -9.30
CA VAL A 135 5.61 -1.75 -8.79
C VAL A 135 4.37 -2.04 -9.62
N ALA A 136 3.56 -1.02 -9.91
CA ALA A 136 2.35 -1.16 -10.72
C ALA A 136 2.66 -1.62 -12.16
N ILE A 137 3.67 -1.05 -12.81
CA ILE A 137 4.08 -1.45 -14.17
C ILE A 137 4.61 -2.88 -14.19
N SER A 138 5.40 -3.27 -13.19
CA SER A 138 5.87 -4.66 -13.06
C SER A 138 4.70 -5.63 -12.91
N LEU A 139 3.72 -5.25 -12.08
CA LEU A 139 2.49 -6.01 -11.89
C LEU A 139 1.69 -6.16 -13.19
N GLU A 140 1.47 -5.07 -13.94
CA GLU A 140 0.79 -5.09 -15.25
C GLU A 140 1.47 -6.06 -16.23
N LYS A 141 2.82 -6.05 -16.28
CA LYS A 141 3.59 -6.98 -17.11
C LYS A 141 3.41 -8.44 -16.67
N ASN A 142 3.43 -8.72 -15.37
CA ASN A 142 3.27 -10.07 -14.85
C ASN A 142 1.86 -10.63 -15.11
N PHE A 143 0.83 -9.77 -15.06
CA PHE A 143 -0.52 -10.14 -15.46
C PHE A 143 -0.62 -10.56 -16.92
N LYS A 144 0.00 -9.80 -17.82
CA LYS A 144 -0.01 -10.07 -19.27
C LYS A 144 0.71 -11.36 -19.63
N LYS A 145 1.67 -11.80 -18.80
CA LYS A 145 2.41 -13.05 -18.98
C LYS A 145 1.76 -14.25 -18.29
N GLU A 146 0.60 -14.07 -17.65
CA GLU A 146 -0.08 -15.08 -16.81
C GLU A 146 0.83 -15.71 -15.74
N THR A 147 1.91 -15.02 -15.37
CA THR A 147 2.83 -15.49 -14.35
C THR A 147 2.18 -15.34 -12.98
N SER A 148 2.28 -16.38 -12.15
CA SER A 148 1.88 -16.30 -10.74
C SER A 148 2.57 -15.10 -10.07
N PHE A 149 1.88 -14.40 -9.18
CA PHE A 149 2.50 -13.34 -8.40
C PHE A 149 3.64 -13.89 -7.55
N LYS A 150 4.88 -13.70 -7.99
CA LYS A 150 6.06 -14.01 -7.19
C LYS A 150 6.37 -12.80 -6.30
N ASN A 151 6.93 -13.06 -5.12
CA ASN A 151 7.51 -12.02 -4.27
C ASN A 151 6.48 -10.97 -3.77
N LEU A 152 5.18 -11.31 -3.65
CA LEU A 152 4.17 -10.40 -3.08
C LEU A 152 4.44 -10.07 -1.62
N GLU A 153 5.10 -10.95 -0.88
CA GLU A 153 5.50 -10.73 0.50
C GLU A 153 6.43 -9.52 0.69
N TYR A 154 7.08 -9.04 -0.39
CA TYR A 154 7.92 -7.85 -0.36
C TYR A 154 7.12 -6.55 -0.60
N PHE A 155 5.91 -6.65 -1.16
CA PHE A 155 5.08 -5.49 -1.55
C PHE A 155 4.89 -4.45 -0.44
N PRO A 156 4.52 -4.81 0.81
CA PRO A 156 4.28 -3.84 1.89
C PRO A 156 5.46 -2.89 2.12
N PHE A 157 6.67 -3.38 1.88
CA PHE A 157 7.91 -2.65 2.11
C PHE A 157 8.47 -1.98 0.84
N THR A 158 7.78 -2.11 -0.30
CA THR A 158 8.06 -1.30 -1.50
C THR A 158 7.42 0.09 -1.43
N LEU A 159 6.40 0.24 -0.59
CA LEU A 159 5.64 1.46 -0.41
C LEU A 159 6.47 2.54 0.30
N ASP A 160 6.17 3.79 -0.02
CA ASP A 160 6.57 4.88 0.85
C ASP A 160 5.86 4.82 2.20
N GLU A 161 6.51 5.28 3.27
CA GLU A 161 5.97 5.18 4.63
C GLU A 161 4.60 5.85 4.78
N ASP A 162 4.48 7.10 4.34
CA ASP A 162 3.22 7.83 4.36
C ASP A 162 2.11 7.17 3.51
N ARG A 163 2.46 6.59 2.35
CA ARG A 163 1.51 5.88 1.48
C ARG A 163 1.07 4.56 2.10
N LYS A 164 2.00 3.87 2.74
CA LYS A 164 1.75 2.66 3.50
C LYS A 164 0.80 2.94 4.65
N ASP A 165 1.03 4.00 5.42
CA ASP A 165 0.17 4.40 6.53
C ASP A 165 -1.25 4.72 6.06
N LEU A 166 -1.40 5.46 4.96
CA LEU A 166 -2.70 5.74 4.36
C LEU A 166 -3.39 4.47 3.83
N LEU A 167 -2.65 3.56 3.19
CA LEU A 167 -3.20 2.29 2.71
C LEU A 167 -3.70 1.41 3.87
N VAL A 168 -2.93 1.32 4.96
CA VAL A 168 -3.32 0.59 6.19
C VAL A 168 -4.56 1.23 6.83
N ALA A 169 -4.63 2.56 6.89
CA ALA A 169 -5.81 3.27 7.39
C ALA A 169 -7.06 2.97 6.55
N LEU A 170 -6.93 2.90 5.22
CA LEU A 170 -8.00 2.50 4.31
C LEU A 170 -8.43 1.04 4.53
N PHE A 171 -7.48 0.11 4.65
CA PHE A 171 -7.80 -1.30 4.91
C PHE A 171 -8.53 -1.48 6.25
N SER A 172 -8.13 -0.72 7.26
CA SER A 172 -8.86 -0.66 8.53
C SER A 172 -10.28 -0.13 8.34
N LEU A 173 -10.50 0.92 7.55
CA LEU A 173 -11.85 1.41 7.22
C LEU A 173 -12.67 0.35 6.45
N PHE A 174 -12.07 -0.32 5.47
CA PHE A 174 -12.76 -1.37 4.70
C PHE A 174 -13.21 -2.53 5.59
N LYS A 175 -12.38 -2.90 6.57
CA LYS A 175 -12.73 -3.92 7.57
C LYS A 175 -13.93 -3.52 8.43
N GLU A 176 -14.02 -2.26 8.85
CA GLU A 176 -15.18 -1.76 9.61
C GLU A 176 -16.45 -1.68 8.76
N VAL A 177 -16.33 -1.36 7.47
CA VAL A 177 -17.48 -1.40 6.55
C VAL A 177 -17.94 -2.84 6.32
N ASP A 178 -17.01 -3.76 6.09
CA ASP A 178 -17.30 -5.18 5.89
C ASP A 178 -17.99 -5.81 7.10
N SER A 179 -17.63 -5.42 8.33
CA SER A 179 -18.27 -5.90 9.56
C SER A 179 -19.75 -5.48 9.68
N HIS A 180 -20.20 -4.50 8.89
CA HIS A 180 -21.58 -4.03 8.79
C HIS A 180 -22.24 -4.37 7.45
N SER A 181 -21.64 -5.31 6.70
CA SER A 181 -22.08 -5.67 5.33
C SER A 181 -23.50 -6.21 5.23
N ASN A 182 -24.05 -6.75 6.32
CA ASN A 182 -25.45 -7.15 6.42
C ASN A 182 -26.44 -5.96 6.32
N VAL A 183 -26.00 -4.77 6.73
CA VAL A 183 -26.78 -3.53 6.63
C VAL A 183 -26.37 -2.77 5.37
N ASN A 184 -25.09 -2.40 5.25
CA ASN A 184 -24.64 -1.51 4.18
C ASN A 184 -24.50 -2.18 2.79
N LEU A 185 -24.61 -3.51 2.72
CA LEU A 185 -24.51 -4.35 1.50
C LEU A 185 -23.13 -4.35 0.82
N MET A 186 -22.08 -3.96 1.54
CA MET A 186 -20.71 -3.81 1.06
C MET A 186 -19.76 -4.71 1.86
N ASN A 187 -19.63 -5.96 1.43
CA ASN A 187 -18.57 -6.84 1.92
C ASN A 187 -17.19 -6.50 1.33
N ILE A 188 -16.14 -7.10 1.87
CA ILE A 188 -14.77 -6.82 1.43
C ILE A 188 -14.55 -7.12 -0.05
N ASP A 189 -15.18 -8.17 -0.59
CA ASP A 189 -15.08 -8.50 -2.01
C ASP A 189 -15.69 -7.41 -2.91
N ASN A 190 -16.83 -6.86 -2.53
CA ASN A 190 -17.49 -5.75 -3.23
C ASN A 190 -16.63 -4.48 -3.18
N ILE A 191 -16.01 -4.19 -2.03
CA ILE A 191 -15.12 -3.03 -1.88
C ILE A 191 -13.88 -3.19 -2.76
N LEU A 192 -13.19 -4.34 -2.67
CA LEU A 192 -11.95 -4.60 -3.41
C LEU A 192 -12.14 -4.69 -4.94
N LEU A 193 -13.37 -4.89 -5.41
CA LEU A 193 -13.73 -4.77 -6.82
C LEU A 193 -13.71 -3.31 -7.32
N ILE A 194 -14.04 -2.35 -6.45
CA ILE A 194 -14.32 -0.95 -6.82
C ILE A 194 -13.11 -0.02 -6.57
N VAL A 195 -12.31 -0.30 -5.55
CA VAL A 195 -11.18 0.55 -5.15
C VAL A 195 -9.92 0.50 -6.03
N PRO A 196 -9.66 -0.48 -6.93
CA PRO A 196 -8.42 -0.50 -7.71
C PRO A 196 -8.13 0.79 -8.50
N PRO A 197 -9.09 1.43 -9.21
CA PRO A 197 -8.85 2.71 -9.88
C PRO A 197 -8.43 3.84 -8.92
N THR A 198 -8.73 3.73 -7.63
CA THR A 198 -8.27 4.68 -6.61
C THR A 198 -6.86 4.38 -6.12
N ILE A 199 -6.50 3.10 -5.97
CA ILE A 199 -5.24 2.69 -5.33
C ILE A 199 -4.06 2.64 -6.31
N PHE A 200 -4.32 2.30 -7.57
CA PHE A 200 -3.28 2.17 -8.59
C PHE A 200 -2.99 3.51 -9.30
N PRO A 201 -1.76 3.74 -9.77
CA PRO A 201 -1.42 4.92 -10.55
C PRO A 201 -1.99 4.86 -11.97
N ARG A 202 -2.28 6.03 -12.56
CA ARG A 202 -2.89 6.17 -13.90
C ARG A 202 -2.11 5.45 -15.01
N VAL A 203 -0.79 5.30 -14.86
CA VAL A 203 0.08 4.63 -15.86
C VAL A 203 -0.34 3.19 -16.18
N VAL A 204 -1.04 2.51 -15.28
CA VAL A 204 -1.58 1.15 -15.48
C VAL A 204 -3.09 1.10 -15.70
N GLN A 205 -3.79 2.23 -15.65
CA GLN A 205 -5.25 2.31 -15.77
C GLN A 205 -5.70 2.56 -17.21
N LYS A 206 -5.37 1.64 -18.13
CA LYS A 206 -5.62 1.84 -19.57
C LYS A 206 -7.04 1.47 -20.02
N ASN A 207 -7.62 0.40 -19.45
CA ASN A 207 -8.95 -0.09 -19.81
C ASN A 207 -9.63 -0.77 -18.62
N ILE A 208 -10.93 -0.53 -18.43
CA ILE A 208 -11.77 -1.15 -17.39
C ILE A 208 -11.69 -2.68 -17.43
N LYS A 209 -11.64 -3.31 -18.62
CA LYS A 209 -11.57 -4.77 -18.77
C LYS A 209 -10.26 -5.37 -18.27
N GLU A 210 -9.20 -4.57 -18.19
CA GLU A 210 -7.87 -4.98 -17.72
C GLU A 210 -7.73 -4.88 -16.19
N PHE A 211 -8.78 -4.50 -15.45
CA PHE A 211 -8.72 -4.36 -13.99
C PHE A 211 -8.88 -5.66 -13.21
N MET A 212 -9.42 -6.73 -13.81
CA MET A 212 -9.66 -8.00 -13.08
C MET A 212 -8.41 -8.57 -12.40
N PRO A 213 -7.23 -8.58 -13.04
CA PRO A 213 -6.00 -9.01 -12.37
C PRO A 213 -5.63 -8.12 -11.16
N PHE A 214 -5.89 -6.81 -11.24
CA PHE A 214 -5.66 -5.87 -10.14
C PHE A 214 -6.59 -6.14 -8.94
N VAL A 215 -7.83 -6.57 -9.18
CA VAL A 215 -8.74 -7.02 -8.11
C VAL A 215 -8.16 -8.22 -7.37
N LYS A 216 -7.68 -9.24 -8.11
CA LYS A 216 -7.03 -10.43 -7.51
C LYS A 216 -5.80 -10.04 -6.68
N PHE A 217 -5.01 -9.10 -7.18
CA PHE A 217 -3.88 -8.56 -6.42
C PHE A 217 -4.34 -7.84 -5.15
N MET A 218 -5.37 -6.99 -5.23
CA MET A 218 -5.90 -6.28 -4.07
C MET A 218 -6.36 -7.23 -2.96
N LYS A 219 -7.03 -8.34 -3.30
CA LYS A 219 -7.37 -9.39 -2.33
C LYS A 219 -6.15 -9.97 -1.63
N THR A 220 -5.07 -10.19 -2.36
CA THR A 220 -3.84 -10.73 -1.77
C THR A 220 -3.14 -9.70 -0.89
N VAL A 221 -3.07 -8.45 -1.37
CA VAL A 221 -2.40 -7.34 -0.70
C VAL A 221 -3.12 -6.91 0.58
N TYR A 222 -4.46 -6.97 0.59
CA TYR A 222 -5.28 -6.70 1.77
C TYR A 222 -4.91 -7.59 2.97
N GLU A 223 -4.49 -8.83 2.72
CA GLU A 223 -4.15 -9.84 3.74
C GLU A 223 -2.66 -9.81 4.15
N LEU A 224 -1.83 -8.92 3.60
CA LEU A 224 -0.40 -8.89 3.90
C LEU A 224 -0.10 -8.21 5.24
N ASP A 225 1.03 -8.59 5.84
CA ASP A 225 1.55 -7.95 7.05
C ASP A 225 2.39 -6.70 6.69
N TYR A 226 1.89 -5.54 7.11
CA TYR A 226 2.53 -4.23 6.91
C TYR A 226 3.40 -3.78 8.10
N GLU A 227 3.27 -4.49 9.23
CA GLU A 227 3.88 -4.13 10.49
C GLU A 227 5.11 -4.96 10.79
N ASN A 228 5.12 -6.26 10.47
CA ASN A 228 6.20 -7.16 10.83
C ASN A 228 7.06 -7.55 9.62
N VAL A 229 8.33 -7.15 9.66
CA VAL A 229 9.34 -7.46 8.64
C VAL A 229 10.00 -8.80 8.96
N PRO A 230 9.99 -9.77 8.04
CA PRO A 230 10.81 -10.97 8.18
C PRO A 230 12.30 -10.63 8.25
N VAL A 231 13.02 -11.12 9.25
CA VAL A 231 14.47 -10.87 9.41
C VAL A 231 15.28 -11.35 8.20
N SER A 232 14.76 -12.32 7.44
CA SER A 232 15.35 -12.77 6.17
C SER A 232 15.47 -11.66 5.12
N PHE A 233 14.58 -10.66 5.12
CA PHE A 233 14.63 -9.55 4.18
C PHE A 233 15.80 -8.62 4.49
N LEU A 234 16.13 -8.45 5.77
CA LEU A 234 17.23 -7.61 6.22
C LEU A 234 18.61 -8.26 5.97
N LYS A 235 18.70 -9.59 6.11
CA LYS A 235 19.97 -10.32 5.93
C LYS A 235 20.46 -10.37 4.48
N LYS A 236 19.56 -10.31 3.49
CA LYS A 236 19.91 -10.48 2.08
C LYS A 236 20.55 -9.24 1.43
N GLU A 237 20.32 -8.03 1.94
CA GLU A 237 21.08 -6.83 1.50
C GLU A 237 22.55 -6.86 1.94
N VAL A 238 22.81 -7.45 3.11
CA VAL A 238 24.10 -7.39 3.82
C VAL A 238 25.18 -8.22 3.13
N ASN A 239 24.80 -9.27 2.41
CA ASN A 239 25.78 -10.10 1.69
C ASN A 239 26.30 -9.47 0.39
N ASN A 240 25.69 -8.37 -0.11
CA ASN A 240 26.12 -7.71 -1.35
C ASN A 240 26.92 -6.41 -1.16
N LYS A 241 27.14 -5.94 0.08
CA LYS A 241 28.11 -4.87 0.43
C LYS A 241 28.65 -5.09 1.84
N LYS A 242 29.94 -4.81 2.07
CA LYS A 242 30.71 -4.95 3.34
C LYS A 242 29.98 -4.41 4.59
N TYR A 243 29.05 -5.16 5.17
CA TYR A 243 28.45 -4.83 6.47
C TYR A 243 28.47 -6.08 7.36
N LYS A 244 29.20 -6.05 8.47
CA LYS A 244 29.15 -7.10 9.50
C LYS A 244 28.09 -6.73 10.53
N ILE A 245 26.96 -7.44 10.55
CA ILE A 245 25.99 -7.29 11.64
C ILE A 245 26.52 -8.04 12.88
N ASN A 246 26.80 -7.29 13.94
CA ASN A 246 27.00 -7.86 15.27
C ASN A 246 25.67 -7.79 16.03
N VAL A 247 24.92 -8.90 16.04
CA VAL A 247 23.68 -9.00 16.81
C VAL A 247 24.03 -9.15 18.29
N LYS A 248 24.23 -8.03 19.00
CA LYS A 248 24.33 -8.06 20.46
C LYS A 248 22.93 -8.20 21.06
N LYS A 249 22.67 -9.37 21.64
CA LYS A 249 21.45 -9.73 22.35
C LYS A 249 21.46 -9.05 23.73
N ASN A 250 21.12 -7.77 23.80
CA ASN A 250 20.79 -7.14 25.08
C ASN A 250 19.29 -6.78 25.09
N ASN A 251 18.55 -7.50 25.93
CA ASN A 251 17.16 -7.31 26.35
C ASN A 251 16.33 -6.31 25.50
N LYS A 252 15.56 -6.89 24.55
CA LYS A 252 14.40 -6.30 23.84
C LYS A 252 14.63 -5.12 22.87
N LYS A 253 15.87 -4.75 22.53
CA LYS A 253 16.13 -3.84 21.39
C LYS A 253 17.24 -4.38 20.48
N TYR A 254 16.97 -4.47 19.18
CA TYR A 254 18.00 -4.67 18.16
C TYR A 254 18.64 -3.31 17.88
N LYS A 255 19.95 -3.18 18.10
CA LYS A 255 20.71 -1.99 17.70
C LYS A 255 21.57 -2.37 16.50
N ILE A 256 21.28 -1.80 15.33
CA ILE A 256 22.21 -1.87 14.20
C ILE A 256 23.32 -0.86 14.46
N ILE A 257 24.55 -1.36 14.51
CA ILE A 257 25.76 -0.54 14.66
C ILE A 257 26.42 -0.56 13.28
N LEU A 258 26.36 0.58 12.59
CA LEU A 258 27.16 0.82 11.40
C LEU A 258 28.60 1.07 11.87
N LYS A 259 29.54 0.23 11.44
CA LYS A 259 30.97 0.57 11.48
C LYS A 259 31.35 1.04 10.08
N TYR A 260 31.85 2.27 10.01
CA TYR A 260 32.51 2.83 8.83
C TYR A 260 33.85 2.13 8.59
#